data_AF-A0A1G6UGE7-F1
#
_entry.id   AF-A0A1G6UGE7-F1
#
_cell.length_a   1.000
_cell.length_b   1.000
_cell.length_c   1.000
_cell.angle_alpha   90.00
_cell.angle_beta   90.00
_cell.angle_gamma   90.00
#
_symmetry.space_group_name_H-M   'P 1'
#
loop_
_entity.id
_entity.type
_entity.pdbx_description
1 polymer ?
#
loop_
_entity_poly.entity_id
_entity_poly.type
_entity_poly.pdbx_seq_one_letter_code
_entity_poly.pdbx_strand_id
1 'polypeptide(L)'
;MARPMTPAQWRAQMQKWKVPHAFVDGWEGNGRPAYTGPFNDVVGILVHHTGSWAQSAAYLLFLFFSGRSDLPGPLCQAATNAKGITYIGATGRANHAGKGSVAVFDLIRQDAMPLTREVTPGPDSVDGNARFYGNEVMFDGSSPMTDAQYACLVLWCAAVCDFHGWDGRSIGGHGEWTRSKWDPGETDMARLRRDVNARLADGPPGTLKPTTPVVTAPPATGSSQPTTPTAPEGILGMTQYQNGTPRPSAQRQRVGVKQKARLKVTADTQARSGVHQIVRAVPGQLVDLEVTLDVYDLRKGEDVRARIVLVEYAPGKAGRVVYAFDQVQEFGKGRGRDSFKVTQIDRCGKKPPTGGSLEYQLELTNHSSTTVQVGHITARALFSEES
;
A
#
# COMPACT_ATOMS: atom_id res chain seq x y z
N MET A 1 26.85 -14.24 12.61
CA MET A 1 25.51 -14.49 12.06
C MET A 1 24.66 -13.25 12.30
N ALA A 2 23.93 -12.77 11.29
CA ALA A 2 23.19 -11.52 11.41
C ALA A 2 21.92 -11.69 12.25
N ARG A 3 21.66 -10.73 13.14
CA ARG A 3 20.44 -10.70 13.95
C ARG A 3 19.36 -9.93 13.18
N PRO A 4 18.08 -10.31 13.31
CA PRO A 4 17.02 -9.51 12.74
C PRO A 4 17.02 -8.08 13.31
N MET A 5 16.78 -7.10 12.44
CA MET A 5 16.47 -5.72 12.83
C MET A 5 15.39 -5.66 13.91
N THR A 6 15.66 -4.89 14.96
CA THR A 6 14.65 -4.50 15.95
C THR A 6 13.66 -3.50 15.34
N PRO A 7 12.51 -3.25 15.97
CA PRO A 7 11.58 -2.22 15.51
C PRO A 7 12.24 -0.83 15.33
N ALA A 8 13.08 -0.41 16.27
CA ALA A 8 13.78 0.87 16.16
C ALA A 8 14.72 0.91 14.95
N GLN A 9 15.40 -0.20 14.65
CA GLN A 9 16.28 -0.32 13.49
C GLN A 9 15.50 -0.30 12.18
N TRP A 10 14.35 -0.98 12.11
CA TRP A 10 13.44 -0.89 10.96
C TRP A 10 13.00 0.55 10.69
N ARG A 11 12.52 1.27 11.71
CA ARG A 11 12.13 2.69 11.59
C ARG A 11 13.29 3.55 11.08
N ALA A 12 14.45 3.44 11.71
CA ALA A 12 15.65 4.19 11.33
C ALA A 12 16.08 3.88 9.88
N GLN A 13 16.03 2.61 9.47
CA GLN A 13 16.50 2.18 8.16
C GLN A 13 15.56 2.62 7.04
N MET A 14 14.24 2.49 7.24
CA MET A 14 13.25 2.98 6.29
C MET A 14 13.34 4.51 6.11
N GLN A 15 13.60 5.24 7.20
CA GLN A 15 13.83 6.69 7.17
C GLN A 15 15.14 7.06 6.46
N LYS A 16 16.25 6.38 6.80
CA LYS A 16 17.58 6.58 6.18
C LYS A 16 17.47 6.47 4.66
N TRP A 17 16.85 5.41 4.18
CA TRP A 17 16.71 5.11 2.75
C TRP A 17 15.51 5.78 2.07
N LYS A 18 14.75 6.59 2.82
CA LYS A 18 13.53 7.26 2.34
C LYS A 18 12.61 6.32 1.57
N VAL A 19 12.53 5.07 2.04
CA VAL A 19 11.63 4.08 1.45
C VAL A 19 10.22 4.62 1.62
N PRO A 20 9.38 4.72 0.58
CA PRO A 20 7.97 5.00 0.77
C PRO A 20 7.34 3.83 1.52
N HIS A 21 7.07 4.00 2.81
CA HIS A 21 6.70 2.89 3.69
C HIS A 21 5.53 3.22 4.61
N ALA A 22 4.96 2.17 5.20
CA ALA A 22 3.92 2.18 6.21
C ALA A 22 4.26 1.17 7.29
N PHE A 23 3.98 1.48 8.55
CA PHE A 23 3.98 0.46 9.61
C PHE A 23 2.52 0.07 9.89
N VAL A 24 2.25 -1.22 9.92
CA VAL A 24 0.91 -1.75 10.24
C VAL A 24 0.79 -1.88 11.76
N ASP A 25 -0.36 -1.52 12.33
CA ASP A 25 -0.59 -1.60 13.78
C ASP A 25 -0.21 -2.98 14.35
N GLY A 26 0.63 -2.99 15.39
CA GLY A 26 1.09 -4.22 16.05
C GLY A 26 2.28 -4.93 15.38
N TRP A 27 2.87 -4.36 14.33
CA TRP A 27 4.00 -4.94 13.60
C TRP A 27 5.23 -5.23 14.48
N GLU A 28 5.48 -4.42 15.53
CA GLU A 28 6.70 -4.51 16.33
C GLU A 28 6.89 -5.87 17.01
N GLY A 29 5.78 -6.46 17.44
CA GLY A 29 5.74 -7.76 18.12
C GLY A 29 5.18 -8.88 17.25
N ASN A 30 4.79 -8.59 16.00
CA ASN A 30 4.16 -9.57 15.14
C ASN A 30 5.19 -10.57 14.58
N GLY A 31 4.82 -11.84 14.62
CA GLY A 31 5.65 -12.97 14.28
C GLY A 31 4.99 -14.27 14.72
N ARG A 32 5.47 -15.39 14.18
CA ARG A 32 5.00 -16.70 14.60
C ARG A 32 5.39 -16.97 16.07
N PRO A 33 4.56 -17.72 16.83
CA PRO A 33 4.90 -18.09 18.20
C PRO A 33 6.25 -18.80 18.32
N ALA A 34 6.94 -18.62 19.45
CA ALA A 34 8.30 -19.13 19.66
C ALA A 34 8.45 -20.65 19.45
N TYR A 35 7.40 -21.44 19.73
CA TYR A 35 7.42 -22.89 19.50
C TYR A 35 7.51 -23.29 18.02
N THR A 36 7.33 -22.35 17.09
CA THR A 36 7.50 -22.58 15.65
C THR A 36 8.95 -22.42 15.18
N GLY A 37 9.87 -22.08 16.10
CA GLY A 37 11.30 -21.90 15.85
C GLY A 37 11.71 -20.44 15.84
N PRO A 38 13.02 -20.14 16.06
CA PRO A 38 13.50 -18.77 16.10
C PRO A 38 13.51 -18.13 14.70
N PHE A 39 13.42 -16.80 14.67
CA PHE A 39 13.87 -15.99 13.53
C PHE A 39 15.21 -15.38 13.92
N ASN A 40 16.28 -15.94 13.39
CA ASN A 40 17.64 -15.54 13.74
C ASN A 40 18.60 -15.97 12.64
N ASP A 41 19.85 -15.53 12.75
CA ASP A 41 20.90 -15.86 11.79
C ASP A 41 20.43 -15.61 10.35
N VAL A 42 19.80 -14.46 10.15
CA VAL A 42 19.23 -14.08 8.87
C VAL A 42 20.36 -13.94 7.86
N VAL A 43 20.11 -14.33 6.61
CA VAL A 43 21.13 -14.35 5.56
C VAL A 43 20.74 -13.53 4.34
N GLY A 44 19.48 -13.10 4.24
CA GLY A 44 19.04 -12.36 3.08
C GLY A 44 17.55 -12.07 3.03
N ILE A 45 17.10 -11.80 1.82
CA ILE A 45 15.75 -11.43 1.45
C ILE A 45 15.21 -12.46 0.47
N LEU A 46 13.96 -12.86 0.65
CA LEU A 46 13.18 -13.52 -0.40
C LEU A 46 12.07 -12.60 -0.89
N VAL A 47 11.99 -12.45 -2.20
CA VAL A 47 10.95 -11.69 -2.90
C VAL A 47 9.88 -12.66 -3.40
N HIS A 48 8.63 -12.29 -3.15
CA HIS A 48 7.42 -13.08 -3.47
C HIS A 48 6.49 -12.23 -4.33
N HIS A 49 5.55 -12.87 -5.03
CA HIS A 49 4.35 -12.20 -5.51
C HIS A 49 3.13 -12.78 -4.81
N THR A 50 2.13 -11.94 -4.57
CA THR A 50 0.92 -12.35 -3.86
C THR A 50 -0.06 -13.17 -4.71
N GLY A 51 0.22 -13.32 -6.01
CA GLY A 51 -0.63 -14.02 -6.98
C GLY A 51 -1.92 -13.26 -7.34
N SER A 52 -2.01 -11.98 -6.97
CA SER A 52 -3.15 -11.13 -7.32
C SER A 52 -2.80 -9.64 -7.20
N TRP A 53 -3.58 -8.79 -7.86
CA TRP A 53 -3.52 -7.34 -7.72
C TRP A 53 -4.34 -6.78 -6.55
N ALA A 54 -4.73 -7.61 -5.57
CA ALA A 54 -5.46 -7.10 -4.39
C ALA A 54 -4.58 -6.12 -3.59
N GLN A 55 -5.11 -4.93 -3.27
CA GLN A 55 -4.37 -3.85 -2.58
C GLN A 55 -5.03 -3.38 -1.27
N SER A 56 -6.05 -4.07 -0.78
CA SER A 56 -6.90 -3.55 0.31
C SER A 56 -6.29 -3.70 1.69
N ALA A 57 -6.74 -2.88 2.64
CA ALA A 57 -6.46 -3.03 4.06
C ALA A 57 -6.77 -4.45 4.57
N ALA A 58 -7.90 -5.01 4.15
CA ALA A 58 -8.28 -6.38 4.49
C ALA A 58 -7.26 -7.40 3.96
N TYR A 59 -6.68 -7.15 2.79
CA TYR A 59 -5.64 -7.99 2.23
C TYR A 59 -4.32 -7.87 3.01
N LEU A 60 -3.94 -6.67 3.44
CA LEU A 60 -2.79 -6.48 4.33
C LEU A 60 -2.98 -7.21 5.68
N LEU A 61 -4.19 -7.18 6.26
CA LEU A 61 -4.48 -7.95 7.49
C LEU A 61 -4.43 -9.46 7.26
N PHE A 62 -4.89 -9.91 6.09
CA PHE A 62 -4.72 -11.29 5.66
C PHE A 62 -3.23 -11.66 5.59
N LEU A 63 -2.39 -10.83 4.95
CA LEU A 63 -0.96 -11.09 4.83
C LEU A 63 -0.26 -11.09 6.21
N PHE A 64 -0.55 -10.12 7.07
CA PHE A 64 0.23 -9.95 8.30
C PHE A 64 -0.32 -10.67 9.53
N PHE A 65 -1.62 -10.97 9.61
CA PHE A 65 -2.21 -11.53 10.84
C PHE A 65 -2.97 -12.82 10.61
N SER A 66 -3.96 -12.82 9.71
CA SER A 66 -4.87 -13.95 9.60
C SER A 66 -4.24 -15.14 8.86
N GLY A 67 -3.57 -14.87 7.74
CA GLY A 67 -3.13 -15.89 6.81
C GLY A 67 -4.30 -16.72 6.27
N ARG A 68 -4.00 -17.97 5.89
CA ARG A 68 -4.97 -18.96 5.45
C ARG A 68 -5.27 -19.95 6.58
N SER A 69 -6.36 -20.71 6.43
CA SER A 69 -6.73 -21.77 7.39
C SER A 69 -5.64 -22.84 7.55
N ASP A 70 -4.88 -23.12 6.49
CA ASP A 70 -3.76 -24.07 6.46
C ASP A 70 -2.40 -23.43 6.76
N LEU A 71 -2.30 -22.10 6.73
CA LEU A 71 -1.05 -21.35 6.86
C LEU A 71 -1.28 -20.03 7.61
N PRO A 72 -1.15 -20.01 8.96
CA PRO A 72 -1.43 -18.81 9.73
C PRO A 72 -0.43 -17.69 9.43
N GLY A 73 -0.87 -16.44 9.59
CA GLY A 73 -0.01 -15.26 9.47
C GLY A 73 1.05 -15.18 10.59
N PRO A 74 2.01 -14.23 10.48
CA PRO A 74 2.28 -13.43 9.27
C PRO A 74 2.80 -14.28 8.12
N LEU A 75 2.39 -13.96 6.90
CA LEU A 75 2.85 -14.57 5.63
C LEU A 75 4.05 -13.83 5.04
N CYS A 76 4.46 -12.70 5.63
CA CYS A 76 5.65 -11.94 5.26
C CYS A 76 5.99 -10.92 6.36
N GLN A 77 7.19 -10.35 6.29
CA GLN A 77 7.58 -9.19 7.11
C GLN A 77 7.17 -7.88 6.44
N ALA A 78 7.23 -7.84 5.10
CA ALA A 78 6.86 -6.69 4.30
C ALA A 78 5.93 -7.04 3.14
N ALA A 79 5.12 -6.08 2.68
CA ALA A 79 4.33 -6.19 1.46
C ALA A 79 4.41 -4.89 0.64
N THR A 80 4.64 -4.96 -0.67
CA THR A 80 4.84 -3.76 -1.52
C THR A 80 3.72 -3.59 -2.54
N ASN A 81 2.94 -2.51 -2.44
CA ASN A 81 1.75 -2.31 -3.25
C ASN A 81 2.04 -1.74 -4.66
N ALA A 82 1.03 -1.78 -5.54
CA ALA A 82 1.11 -1.27 -6.91
C ALA A 82 1.42 0.24 -7.01
N LYS A 83 1.30 1.00 -5.92
CA LYS A 83 1.63 2.43 -5.86
C LYS A 83 3.04 2.70 -5.34
N GLY A 84 3.83 1.66 -5.08
CA GLY A 84 5.19 1.80 -4.56
C GLY A 84 5.24 2.22 -3.11
N ILE A 85 4.35 1.68 -2.26
CA ILE A 85 4.44 1.76 -0.80
C ILE A 85 4.72 0.37 -0.23
N THR A 86 5.77 0.24 0.59
CA THR A 86 6.06 -0.98 1.34
C THR A 86 5.49 -0.92 2.76
N TYR A 87 4.55 -1.81 3.07
CA TYR A 87 4.00 -2.02 4.41
C TYR A 87 4.90 -2.97 5.19
N ILE A 88 5.29 -2.58 6.40
CA ILE A 88 5.99 -3.42 7.37
C ILE A 88 4.97 -3.91 8.38
N GLY A 89 4.76 -5.23 8.41
CA GLY A 89 3.72 -5.85 9.24
C GLY A 89 4.22 -6.86 10.25
N ALA A 90 5.50 -7.25 10.20
CA ALA A 90 6.11 -8.13 11.21
C ALA A 90 7.61 -7.91 11.34
N THR A 91 8.14 -8.06 12.55
CA THR A 91 9.59 -8.10 12.83
C THR A 91 10.10 -9.52 13.11
N GLY A 92 9.20 -10.45 13.45
CA GLY A 92 9.51 -11.83 13.78
C GLY A 92 9.46 -12.80 12.61
N ARG A 93 9.48 -14.09 12.95
CA ARG A 93 9.33 -15.21 12.00
C ARG A 93 8.03 -15.06 11.22
N ALA A 94 8.08 -15.19 9.90
CA ALA A 94 6.91 -15.24 9.03
C ALA A 94 6.87 -16.55 8.22
N ASN A 95 5.67 -16.95 7.81
CA ASN A 95 5.38 -18.17 7.06
C ASN A 95 5.39 -17.89 5.54
N HIS A 96 6.55 -17.50 5.00
CA HIS A 96 6.67 -17.04 3.62
C HIS A 96 7.50 -17.98 2.74
N ALA A 97 8.64 -18.48 3.24
CA ALA A 97 9.61 -19.24 2.46
C ALA A 97 9.36 -20.75 2.49
N GLY A 98 8.95 -21.30 3.63
CA GLY A 98 8.90 -22.75 3.85
C GLY A 98 10.27 -23.42 3.76
N LYS A 99 10.30 -24.73 3.49
CA LYS A 99 11.55 -25.46 3.24
C LYS A 99 12.05 -25.17 1.83
N GLY A 100 13.35 -24.95 1.66
CA GLY A 100 13.96 -24.76 0.34
C GLY A 100 15.40 -25.25 0.28
N SER A 101 16.04 -24.93 -0.84
CA SER A 101 17.28 -25.56 -1.28
C SER A 101 18.49 -25.15 -0.43
N VAL A 102 19.19 -26.15 0.12
CA VAL A 102 20.49 -25.90 0.80
C VAL A 102 21.53 -25.28 -0.13
N ALA A 103 21.54 -25.65 -1.42
CA ALA A 103 22.48 -25.08 -2.37
C ALA A 103 22.25 -23.57 -2.56
N VAL A 104 21.00 -23.13 -2.61
CA VAL A 104 20.64 -21.71 -2.74
C VAL A 104 20.90 -20.97 -1.43
N PHE A 105 20.62 -21.61 -0.29
CA PHE A 105 20.97 -21.08 1.03
C PHE A 105 22.47 -20.79 1.14
N ASP A 106 23.30 -21.74 0.70
CA ASP A 106 24.75 -21.63 0.72
C ASP A 106 25.25 -20.54 -0.25
N LEU A 107 24.65 -20.42 -1.45
CA LEU A 107 24.97 -19.34 -2.38
C LEU A 107 24.71 -17.96 -1.78
N ILE A 108 23.58 -17.77 -1.10
CA ILE A 108 23.25 -16.49 -0.45
C ILE A 108 24.21 -16.23 0.72
N ARG A 109 24.42 -17.23 1.58
CA ARG A 109 25.27 -17.12 2.77
C ARG A 109 26.73 -16.81 2.44
N GLN A 110 27.21 -17.27 1.28
CA GLN A 110 28.60 -17.13 0.83
C GLN A 110 28.80 -15.97 -0.14
N ASP A 111 27.81 -15.06 -0.28
CA ASP A 111 27.83 -13.94 -1.21
C ASP A 111 28.14 -14.38 -2.66
N ALA A 112 27.58 -15.52 -3.07
CA ALA A 112 27.86 -16.20 -4.34
C ALA A 112 26.65 -16.29 -5.28
N MET A 113 25.49 -15.72 -4.91
CA MET A 113 24.35 -15.63 -5.83
C MET A 113 24.75 -14.87 -7.12
N PRO A 114 24.39 -15.39 -8.30
CA PRO A 114 24.76 -14.76 -9.56
C PRO A 114 24.00 -13.45 -9.79
N LEU A 115 24.71 -12.42 -10.22
CA LEU A 115 24.11 -11.13 -10.60
C LEU A 115 23.60 -11.11 -12.04
N THR A 116 23.90 -12.12 -12.86
CA THR A 116 23.65 -12.11 -14.31
C THR A 116 22.65 -13.16 -14.78
N ARG A 117 22.19 -14.04 -13.87
CA ARG A 117 21.21 -15.08 -14.17
C ARG A 117 20.45 -15.48 -12.90
N GLU A 118 19.40 -16.25 -13.10
CA GLU A 118 18.67 -16.89 -12.01
C GLU A 118 19.28 -18.25 -11.65
N VAL A 119 18.89 -18.77 -10.49
CA VAL A 119 19.33 -20.05 -9.95
C VAL A 119 18.18 -21.05 -9.91
N THR A 120 18.41 -22.24 -10.44
CA THR A 120 17.48 -23.36 -10.27
C THR A 120 17.72 -24.04 -8.92
N PRO A 121 16.70 -24.17 -8.05
CA PRO A 121 16.85 -24.78 -6.73
C PRO A 121 17.10 -26.29 -6.81
N GLY A 122 17.93 -26.79 -5.89
CA GLY A 122 18.07 -28.22 -5.61
C GLY A 122 16.97 -28.76 -4.68
N PRO A 123 17.18 -29.92 -4.05
CA PRO A 123 16.24 -30.48 -3.06
C PRO A 123 16.04 -29.57 -1.84
N ASP A 124 14.79 -29.53 -1.34
CA ASP A 124 14.39 -28.68 -0.22
C ASP A 124 14.74 -29.33 1.13
N SER A 125 15.56 -28.66 1.94
CA SER A 125 16.02 -29.19 3.23
C SER A 125 16.24 -28.12 4.32
N VAL A 126 16.29 -26.84 3.96
CA VAL A 126 16.53 -25.73 4.89
C VAL A 126 15.25 -24.99 5.18
N ASP A 127 14.97 -24.68 6.46
CA ASP A 127 13.85 -23.84 6.86
C ASP A 127 14.14 -22.35 6.55
N GLY A 128 13.59 -21.85 5.45
CA GLY A 128 13.78 -20.46 5.01
C GLY A 128 13.04 -19.44 5.89
N ASN A 129 11.95 -19.84 6.55
CA ASN A 129 11.18 -18.94 7.42
C ASN A 129 12.00 -18.44 8.62
N ALA A 130 13.03 -19.19 9.02
CA ALA A 130 13.95 -18.81 10.07
C ALA A 130 15.04 -17.83 9.61
N ARG A 131 15.27 -17.69 8.30
CA ARG A 131 16.53 -17.18 7.73
C ARG A 131 16.39 -15.98 6.79
N PHE A 132 15.20 -15.73 6.25
CA PHE A 132 15.00 -14.67 5.26
C PHE A 132 13.97 -13.64 5.75
N TYR A 133 14.17 -12.39 5.32
CA TYR A 133 13.07 -11.42 5.29
C TYR A 133 12.23 -11.67 4.03
N GLY A 134 10.92 -11.80 4.17
CA GLY A 134 9.98 -11.91 3.08
C GLY A 134 9.37 -10.57 2.71
N ASN A 135 9.40 -10.22 1.42
CA ASN A 135 8.61 -9.14 0.84
C ASN A 135 7.60 -9.70 -0.17
N GLU A 136 6.32 -9.59 0.17
CA GLU A 136 5.18 -9.95 -0.68
C GLU A 136 4.84 -8.77 -1.59
N VAL A 137 5.28 -8.82 -2.84
CA VAL A 137 4.95 -7.77 -3.80
C VAL A 137 3.54 -8.03 -4.31
N MET A 138 2.67 -7.03 -4.18
CA MET A 138 1.23 -7.18 -4.39
C MET A 138 0.87 -7.08 -5.87
N PHE A 139 1.16 -8.13 -6.63
CA PHE A 139 0.86 -8.28 -8.05
C PHE A 139 0.64 -9.76 -8.41
N ASP A 140 0.19 -10.02 -9.64
CA ASP A 140 -0.20 -11.36 -10.10
C ASP A 140 0.99 -12.29 -10.42
N GLY A 141 2.21 -11.76 -10.61
CA GLY A 141 3.38 -12.52 -11.01
C GLY A 141 3.51 -12.76 -12.52
N SER A 142 2.42 -12.66 -13.28
CA SER A 142 2.39 -12.88 -14.73
C SER A 142 2.41 -11.58 -15.54
N SER A 143 2.14 -10.46 -14.88
CA SER A 143 2.26 -9.11 -15.42
C SER A 143 3.51 -8.44 -14.84
N PRO A 144 4.14 -7.48 -15.54
CA PRO A 144 5.21 -6.69 -14.96
C PRO A 144 4.70 -5.91 -13.75
N MET A 145 5.54 -5.76 -12.73
CA MET A 145 5.30 -4.79 -11.66
C MET A 145 5.12 -3.38 -12.24
N THR A 146 4.38 -2.53 -11.54
CA THR A 146 4.40 -1.09 -11.89
C THR A 146 5.78 -0.51 -11.60
N ASP A 147 6.17 0.55 -12.31
CA ASP A 147 7.47 1.22 -12.10
C ASP A 147 7.63 1.68 -10.64
N ALA A 148 6.56 2.21 -10.03
CA ALA A 148 6.56 2.64 -8.65
C ALA A 148 6.76 1.46 -7.67
N GLN A 149 6.09 0.33 -7.93
CA GLN A 149 6.22 -0.89 -7.13
C GLN A 149 7.63 -1.46 -7.20
N TYR A 150 8.21 -1.57 -8.41
CA TYR A 150 9.57 -2.06 -8.60
C TYR A 150 10.61 -1.12 -7.97
N ALA A 151 10.48 0.20 -8.17
CA ALA A 151 11.39 1.18 -7.58
C ALA A 151 11.35 1.15 -6.04
N CYS A 152 10.17 0.97 -5.44
CA CYS A 152 10.03 0.84 -3.99
C CYS A 152 10.62 -0.48 -3.48
N LEU A 153 10.43 -1.59 -4.21
CA LEU A 153 11.06 -2.87 -3.88
C LEU A 153 12.59 -2.76 -3.88
N VAL A 154 13.19 -2.14 -4.90
CA VAL A 154 14.64 -1.90 -4.97
C VAL A 154 15.12 -1.08 -3.76
N LEU A 155 14.41 -0.02 -3.39
CA LEU A 155 14.75 0.81 -2.22
C LEU A 155 14.64 0.03 -0.92
N TRP A 156 13.58 -0.75 -0.73
CA TRP A 156 13.41 -1.55 0.47
C TRP A 156 14.50 -2.64 0.59
N CYS A 157 14.80 -3.33 -0.51
CA CYS A 157 15.89 -4.31 -0.55
C CYS A 157 17.24 -3.67 -0.25
N ALA A 158 17.57 -2.53 -0.87
CA ALA A 158 18.79 -1.79 -0.58
C ALA A 158 18.86 -1.35 0.89
N ALA A 159 17.75 -0.90 1.46
CA ALA A 159 17.68 -0.52 2.87
C ALA A 159 18.00 -1.69 3.81
N VAL A 160 17.42 -2.87 3.55
CA VAL A 160 17.73 -4.07 4.34
C VAL A 160 19.17 -4.51 4.14
N CYS A 161 19.66 -4.53 2.90
CA CYS A 161 21.04 -4.95 2.61
C CYS A 161 22.07 -4.01 3.27
N ASP A 162 21.89 -2.69 3.17
CA ASP A 162 22.77 -1.70 3.80
C ASP A 162 22.85 -1.86 5.33
N PHE A 163 21.74 -2.22 5.99
CA PHE A 163 21.76 -2.45 7.44
C PHE A 163 22.66 -3.63 7.82
N HIS A 164 22.63 -4.71 7.03
CA HIS A 164 23.38 -5.94 7.32
C HIS A 164 24.78 -5.97 6.70
N GLY A 165 25.14 -4.96 5.90
CA GLY A 165 26.38 -4.98 5.10
C GLY A 165 26.32 -5.99 3.94
N TRP A 166 25.13 -6.30 3.47
CA TRP A 166 24.87 -7.17 2.33
C TRP A 166 24.81 -6.39 1.02
N ASP A 167 24.73 -7.13 -0.09
CA ASP A 167 24.44 -6.59 -1.40
C ASP A 167 23.33 -7.41 -2.08
N GLY A 168 23.12 -7.19 -3.38
CA GLY A 168 22.13 -7.89 -4.19
C GLY A 168 22.30 -9.42 -4.18
N ARG A 169 23.47 -9.97 -3.86
CA ARG A 169 23.68 -11.42 -3.75
C ARG A 169 22.97 -12.03 -2.54
N SER A 170 22.50 -11.21 -1.59
CA SER A 170 21.65 -11.65 -0.49
C SER A 170 20.16 -11.66 -0.83
N ILE A 171 19.79 -11.54 -2.11
CA ILE A 171 18.40 -11.49 -2.58
C ILE A 171 18.11 -12.67 -3.50
N GLY A 172 17.07 -13.45 -3.16
CA GLY A 172 16.54 -14.52 -3.99
C GLY A 172 15.04 -14.40 -4.25
N GLY A 173 14.56 -15.04 -5.31
CA GLY A 173 13.13 -15.26 -5.54
C GLY A 173 12.66 -16.55 -4.88
N HIS A 174 11.38 -16.70 -4.56
CA HIS A 174 10.87 -17.95 -3.99
C HIS A 174 11.04 -19.15 -4.94
N GLY A 175 10.95 -18.93 -6.25
CA GLY A 175 11.20 -19.90 -7.31
C GLY A 175 12.68 -20.20 -7.50
N GLU A 176 13.59 -19.32 -7.07
CA GLU A 176 15.00 -19.65 -6.92
C GLU A 176 15.27 -20.44 -5.63
N TRP A 177 14.37 -20.35 -4.63
CA TRP A 177 14.51 -20.98 -3.31
C TRP A 177 14.00 -22.41 -3.24
N THR A 178 12.84 -22.72 -3.83
CA THR A 178 12.20 -24.05 -3.78
C THR A 178 11.69 -24.47 -5.15
N ARG A 179 11.70 -25.77 -5.42
CA ARG A 179 11.17 -26.37 -6.66
C ARG A 179 9.65 -26.33 -6.77
N SER A 180 8.96 -26.01 -5.68
CA SER A 180 7.49 -26.04 -5.59
C SER A 180 6.81 -24.72 -5.96
N LYS A 181 7.60 -23.68 -6.21
CA LYS A 181 7.15 -22.31 -6.40
C LYS A 181 7.80 -21.70 -7.62
N TRP A 182 7.12 -20.71 -8.19
CA TRP A 182 7.60 -19.95 -9.34
C TRP A 182 7.64 -18.45 -9.02
N ASP A 183 7.15 -18.03 -7.85
CA ASP A 183 7.11 -16.63 -7.47
C ASP A 183 8.52 -16.08 -7.20
N PRO A 184 8.87 -14.80 -7.50
CA PRO A 184 8.03 -13.66 -7.86
C PRO A 184 7.66 -13.58 -9.36
N GLY A 185 7.63 -14.71 -10.06
CA GLY A 185 7.06 -14.85 -11.39
C GLY A 185 7.95 -14.28 -12.47
N GLU A 186 7.40 -13.48 -13.37
CA GLU A 186 8.11 -12.86 -14.50
C GLU A 186 9.14 -11.78 -14.09
N THR A 187 9.43 -11.65 -12.79
CA THR A 187 10.42 -10.70 -12.30
C THR A 187 11.83 -11.24 -12.57
N ASP A 188 12.61 -10.56 -13.42
CA ASP A 188 14.03 -10.86 -13.61
C ASP A 188 14.81 -10.60 -12.31
N MET A 189 15.07 -11.69 -11.57
CA MET A 189 15.76 -11.60 -10.28
C MET A 189 17.22 -11.21 -10.43
N ALA A 190 17.88 -11.58 -11.54
CA ALA A 190 19.25 -11.14 -11.81
C ALA A 190 19.32 -9.62 -11.98
N ARG A 191 18.36 -9.03 -12.71
CA ARG A 191 18.23 -7.59 -12.82
C ARG A 191 17.96 -6.95 -11.47
N LEU A 192 17.03 -7.48 -10.67
CA LEU A 192 16.75 -6.93 -9.34
C LEU A 192 18.02 -6.87 -8.46
N ARG A 193 18.84 -7.94 -8.47
CA ARG A 193 20.12 -7.96 -7.74
C ARG A 193 21.07 -6.86 -8.21
N ARG A 194 21.19 -6.63 -9.54
CA ARG A 194 22.04 -5.56 -10.10
C ARG A 194 21.49 -4.18 -9.77
N ASP A 195 20.19 -3.97 -9.87
CA ASP A 195 19.54 -2.68 -9.60
C ASP A 195 19.66 -2.31 -8.11
N VAL A 196 19.60 -3.30 -7.21
CA VAL A 196 19.91 -3.10 -5.78
C VAL A 196 21.39 -2.75 -5.56
N ASN A 197 22.32 -3.42 -6.24
CA ASN A 197 23.76 -3.05 -6.15
C ASN A 197 24.02 -1.63 -6.65
N ALA A 198 23.40 -1.24 -7.76
CA ALA A 198 23.49 0.12 -8.27
C ALA A 198 22.92 1.11 -7.25
N ARG A 199 21.75 0.81 -6.67
CA ARG A 199 21.14 1.64 -5.62
C ARG A 199 22.01 1.75 -4.36
N LEU A 200 22.64 0.66 -3.92
CA LEU A 200 23.58 0.67 -2.80
C LEU A 200 24.81 1.54 -3.11
N ALA A 201 25.31 1.48 -4.34
CA ALA A 201 26.42 2.32 -4.78
C ALA A 201 26.04 3.81 -4.84
N ASP A 202 24.82 4.14 -5.24
CA ASP A 202 24.30 5.53 -5.26
C ASP A 202 24.01 6.05 -3.85
N GLY A 203 23.64 5.15 -2.93
CA GLY A 203 23.23 5.46 -1.58
C GLY A 203 21.75 5.88 -1.48
N PRO A 204 21.32 6.30 -0.28
CA PRO A 204 19.95 6.77 -0.06
C PRO A 204 19.51 7.93 -0.97
N PRO A 205 18.24 7.99 -1.41
CA PRO A 205 17.75 9.11 -2.22
C PRO A 205 18.05 10.49 -1.61
N GLY A 206 18.71 11.35 -2.38
CA GLY A 206 19.11 12.70 -1.98
C GLY A 206 20.47 12.79 -1.27
N THR A 207 21.19 11.68 -1.07
CA THR A 207 22.64 11.73 -0.81
C THR A 207 23.36 11.85 -2.15
N LEU A 208 23.67 13.07 -2.60
CA LEU A 208 24.60 13.22 -3.72
C LEU A 208 25.97 12.70 -3.28
N LYS A 209 26.57 11.77 -4.03
CA LYS A 209 28.03 11.62 -3.98
C LYS A 209 28.66 12.93 -4.48
N PRO A 210 29.78 13.40 -3.90
CA PRO A 210 30.47 14.56 -4.44
C PRO A 210 31.00 14.22 -5.83
N THR A 211 30.35 14.74 -6.86
CA THR A 211 30.89 14.85 -8.21
C THR A 211 31.16 16.31 -8.51
N THR A 212 32.39 16.59 -8.94
CA THR A 212 32.90 17.92 -9.30
C THR A 212 32.00 18.60 -10.33
N PRO A 213 31.63 19.88 -10.17
CA PRO A 213 30.60 20.50 -10.99
C PRO A 213 31.15 20.98 -12.35
N VAL A 214 30.36 20.75 -13.41
CA VAL A 214 30.37 21.57 -14.63
C VAL A 214 29.06 22.34 -14.68
N VAL A 215 29.16 23.66 -14.65
CA VAL A 215 28.05 24.61 -14.72
C VAL A 215 27.72 24.94 -16.17
N THR A 216 26.43 24.96 -16.52
CA THR A 216 25.78 26.05 -17.29
C THR A 216 24.25 25.95 -17.22
N ALA A 217 23.59 27.05 -16.82
CA ALA A 217 22.18 27.42 -17.10
C ALA A 217 22.14 28.38 -18.32
N PRO A 218 21.01 28.87 -18.92
CA PRO A 218 19.60 29.06 -18.43
C PRO A 218 18.54 28.85 -19.59
N PRO A 219 17.33 29.48 -19.69
CA PRO A 219 16.46 30.25 -18.77
C PRO A 219 14.96 29.78 -18.70
N ALA A 220 14.18 30.44 -17.84
CA ALA A 220 12.76 30.21 -17.56
C ALA A 220 11.79 31.07 -18.42
N THR A 221 10.62 30.52 -18.75
CA THR A 221 9.31 31.17 -19.08
C THR A 221 8.28 30.03 -19.24
N GLY A 222 6.98 30.08 -18.95
CA GLY A 222 6.02 31.11 -18.57
C GLY A 222 4.65 30.43 -18.38
N SER A 223 3.71 31.12 -17.72
CA SER A 223 2.40 30.65 -17.27
C SER A 223 1.33 30.49 -18.36
N SER A 224 0.35 29.61 -18.12
CA SER A 224 -1.06 29.86 -18.50
C SER A 224 -2.04 29.01 -17.68
N GLN A 225 -2.95 29.67 -16.97
CA GLN A 225 -4.16 29.07 -16.38
C GLN A 225 -5.24 28.84 -17.46
N PRO A 226 -6.12 27.85 -17.28
CA PRO A 226 -7.48 27.89 -17.80
C PRO A 226 -8.49 28.21 -16.69
N THR A 227 -9.45 29.04 -17.07
CA THR A 227 -10.57 29.59 -16.29
C THR A 227 -11.67 28.56 -15.94
N THR A 228 -12.37 28.87 -14.86
CA THR A 228 -13.57 28.23 -14.30
C THR A 228 -14.74 28.11 -15.29
N PRO A 229 -15.65 27.14 -15.07
CA PRO A 229 -17.08 27.44 -15.11
C PRO A 229 -17.78 27.14 -13.78
N THR A 230 -18.67 28.04 -13.41
CA THR A 230 -19.49 28.11 -12.20
C THR A 230 -20.71 27.18 -12.28
N ALA A 231 -20.99 26.43 -11.20
CA ALA A 231 -22.33 26.08 -10.71
C ALA A 231 -22.22 25.59 -9.25
N PRO A 232 -23.19 25.88 -8.36
CA PRO A 232 -23.08 25.47 -6.96
C PRO A 232 -23.45 23.99 -6.83
N GLU A 233 -22.45 23.12 -6.64
CA GLU A 233 -22.72 21.73 -6.26
C GLU A 233 -23.17 21.69 -4.79
N GLY A 234 -24.47 21.53 -4.59
CA GLY A 234 -25.10 21.44 -3.29
C GLY A 234 -24.52 20.31 -2.44
N ILE A 235 -24.09 20.64 -1.23
CA ILE A 235 -23.82 19.68 -0.16
C ILE A 235 -25.17 19.19 0.35
N LEU A 236 -25.60 18.00 -0.04
CA LEU A 236 -26.76 17.32 0.57
C LEU A 236 -26.23 16.37 1.64
N GLY A 237 -26.38 16.78 2.90
CA GLY A 237 -25.92 16.01 4.05
C GLY A 237 -26.81 14.79 4.29
N MET A 238 -26.19 13.63 4.49
CA MET A 238 -26.83 12.50 5.14
C MET A 238 -25.96 12.04 6.31
N THR A 239 -26.55 11.98 7.50
CA THR A 239 -26.07 11.10 8.57
C THR A 239 -27.28 10.69 9.41
N GLN A 240 -27.44 9.40 9.67
CA GLN A 240 -27.70 8.82 10.99
C GLN A 240 -27.80 7.28 10.91
N TYR A 241 -26.86 6.60 11.57
CA TYR A 241 -27.05 5.26 12.12
C TYR A 241 -27.24 5.43 13.64
N GLN A 242 -28.17 4.67 14.23
CA GLN A 242 -28.30 4.53 15.67
C GLN A 242 -28.22 3.02 15.97
N ASN A 243 -27.25 2.60 16.78
CA ASN A 243 -27.08 1.23 17.29
C ASN A 243 -27.05 0.12 16.22
N GLY A 244 -26.20 0.24 15.19
CA GLY A 244 -25.84 -0.89 14.32
C GLY A 244 -26.98 -1.52 13.49
N THR A 245 -28.16 -0.90 13.44
CA THR A 245 -29.30 -1.42 12.67
C THR A 245 -29.64 -0.45 11.54
N PRO A 246 -29.67 -0.88 10.26
CA PRO A 246 -30.07 -0.02 9.15
C PRO A 246 -31.53 0.40 9.31
N ARG A 247 -31.83 1.71 9.19
CA ARG A 247 -33.21 2.13 8.92
C ARG A 247 -33.57 1.80 7.47
N PRO A 248 -34.67 1.08 7.20
CA PRO A 248 -35.19 0.93 5.85
C PRO A 248 -35.87 2.24 5.42
N SER A 249 -35.07 3.21 4.95
CA SER A 249 -35.48 4.38 4.14
C SER A 249 -34.34 5.40 3.89
N ALA A 250 -33.07 4.97 3.81
CA ALA A 250 -32.02 5.90 3.35
C ALA A 250 -32.30 6.29 1.89
N GLN A 251 -32.71 7.54 1.64
CA GLN A 251 -32.92 8.08 0.30
C GLN A 251 -31.65 7.86 -0.54
N ARG A 252 -31.78 7.20 -1.69
CA ARG A 252 -30.69 7.07 -2.66
C ARG A 252 -30.46 8.43 -3.32
N GLN A 253 -29.21 8.86 -3.43
CA GLN A 253 -28.88 10.12 -4.09
C GLN A 253 -28.76 9.91 -5.59
N ARG A 254 -29.50 10.69 -6.37
CA ARG A 254 -29.38 10.69 -7.84
C ARG A 254 -28.17 11.51 -8.27
N VAL A 255 -27.35 10.97 -9.15
CA VAL A 255 -26.21 11.66 -9.77
C VAL A 255 -26.42 11.67 -11.27
N GLY A 256 -26.76 12.83 -11.82
CA GLY A 256 -27.02 12.99 -13.26
C GLY A 256 -25.80 12.74 -14.12
N VAL A 257 -25.99 12.62 -15.43
CA VAL A 257 -24.91 12.40 -16.40
C VAL A 257 -23.90 13.55 -16.33
N LYS A 258 -22.60 13.21 -16.25
CA LYS A 258 -21.47 14.14 -16.05
C LYS A 258 -21.55 14.98 -14.77
N GLN A 259 -22.53 14.76 -13.91
CA GLN A 259 -22.60 15.41 -12.62
C GLN A 259 -21.65 14.75 -11.65
N LYS A 260 -21.22 15.56 -10.69
CA LYS A 260 -20.44 15.14 -9.55
C LYS A 260 -21.29 15.25 -8.29
N ALA A 261 -21.11 14.29 -7.40
CA ALA A 261 -21.67 14.29 -6.07
C ALA A 261 -20.54 14.17 -5.05
N ARG A 262 -20.67 14.90 -3.94
CA ARG A 262 -19.85 14.70 -2.74
C ARG A 262 -20.69 14.08 -1.65
N LEU A 263 -20.20 12.96 -1.14
CA LEU A 263 -20.90 12.07 -0.24
C LEU A 263 -20.08 11.96 1.04
N LYS A 264 -20.73 12.14 2.20
CA LYS A 264 -20.03 11.99 3.48
C LYS A 264 -19.63 10.54 3.69
N VAL A 265 -18.41 10.36 4.19
CA VAL A 265 -17.86 9.05 4.52
C VAL A 265 -17.93 8.88 6.02
N THR A 266 -18.74 7.93 6.49
CA THR A 266 -18.84 7.58 7.91
C THR A 266 -18.15 6.26 8.16
N ALA A 267 -17.28 6.21 9.17
CA ALA A 267 -16.64 4.98 9.64
C ALA A 267 -17.12 4.61 11.05
N ASP A 268 -17.26 3.32 11.31
CA ASP A 268 -17.40 2.82 12.68
C ASP A 268 -16.04 2.89 13.36
N THR A 269 -15.91 3.77 14.36
CA THR A 269 -14.70 3.86 15.18
C THR A 269 -14.93 3.13 16.51
N GLN A 270 -13.89 2.51 17.08
CA GLN A 270 -13.98 1.75 18.34
C GLN A 270 -14.22 2.59 19.62
N ALA A 271 -14.47 3.89 19.51
CA ALA A 271 -14.80 4.72 20.67
C ALA A 271 -16.23 4.39 21.18
N ARG A 272 -16.37 4.24 22.50
CA ARG A 272 -17.63 3.88 23.17
C ARG A 272 -18.75 4.85 22.75
N SER A 273 -19.77 4.29 22.09
CA SER A 273 -21.10 4.85 21.80
C SER A 273 -21.27 5.97 20.76
N GLY A 274 -20.69 5.85 19.55
CA GLY A 274 -21.11 6.70 18.43
C GLY A 274 -20.47 6.37 17.08
N VAL A 275 -21.20 6.60 15.99
CA VAL A 275 -20.60 6.74 14.66
C VAL A 275 -19.81 8.05 14.67
N HIS A 276 -18.50 7.98 14.53
CA HIS A 276 -17.65 9.16 14.48
C HIS A 276 -17.22 9.46 13.04
N GLN A 277 -17.25 10.73 12.65
CA GLN A 277 -16.62 11.20 11.42
C GLN A 277 -15.11 10.92 11.50
N ILE A 278 -14.48 10.64 10.35
CA ILE A 278 -13.02 10.59 10.29
C ILE A 278 -12.51 12.03 10.25
N VAL A 279 -12.34 12.65 11.43
CA VAL A 279 -12.11 14.11 11.57
C VAL A 279 -10.66 14.54 11.79
N ARG A 280 -9.70 13.62 11.90
CA ARG A 280 -8.29 13.99 12.13
C ARG A 280 -7.40 13.47 11.01
N ALA A 281 -6.89 14.38 10.18
CA ALA A 281 -5.71 14.16 9.37
C ALA A 281 -4.51 14.72 10.13
N VAL A 282 -3.61 13.84 10.58
CA VAL A 282 -2.29 14.28 11.04
C VAL A 282 -1.40 14.45 9.81
N PRO A 283 -0.75 15.62 9.62
CA PRO A 283 0.06 15.85 8.44
C PRO A 283 1.16 14.83 8.28
N GLY A 284 1.22 14.21 7.10
CA GLY A 284 2.24 13.22 6.79
C GLY A 284 1.98 11.85 7.40
N GLN A 285 0.94 11.69 8.22
CA GLN A 285 0.45 10.38 8.67
C GLN A 285 -0.08 9.63 7.45
N LEU A 286 0.25 8.34 7.35
CA LEU A 286 -0.33 7.50 6.32
C LEU A 286 -1.77 7.20 6.71
N VAL A 287 -2.67 7.41 5.77
CA VAL A 287 -4.09 7.19 5.93
C VAL A 287 -4.52 6.21 4.85
N ASP A 288 -4.96 5.02 5.27
CA ASP A 288 -5.59 4.02 4.41
C ASP A 288 -7.11 4.09 4.63
N LEU A 289 -7.83 4.46 3.57
CA LEU A 289 -9.27 4.59 3.55
C LEU A 289 -9.84 3.60 2.56
N GLU A 290 -10.64 2.66 3.07
CA GLU A 290 -11.49 1.81 2.25
C GLU A 290 -12.93 2.34 2.35
N VAL A 291 -13.48 2.84 1.26
CA VAL A 291 -14.89 3.22 1.15
C VAL A 291 -15.62 2.19 0.30
N THR A 292 -16.68 1.60 0.86
CA THR A 292 -17.63 0.79 0.09
C THR A 292 -18.83 1.66 -0.25
N LEU A 293 -19.28 1.61 -1.51
CA LEU A 293 -20.50 2.26 -1.96
C LEU A 293 -21.33 1.34 -2.85
N ASP A 294 -22.65 1.48 -2.78
CA ASP A 294 -23.56 0.85 -3.73
C ASP A 294 -24.01 1.87 -4.78
N VAL A 295 -23.84 1.52 -6.05
CA VAL A 295 -24.33 2.28 -7.20
C VAL A 295 -25.42 1.47 -7.89
N TYR A 296 -26.58 2.08 -8.06
CA TYR A 296 -27.73 1.52 -8.72
C TYR A 296 -27.87 2.09 -10.13
N ASP A 297 -28.47 1.29 -11.00
CA ASP A 297 -28.79 1.64 -12.39
C ASP A 297 -27.56 1.91 -13.29
N LEU A 298 -26.35 1.54 -12.84
CA LEU A 298 -25.15 1.57 -13.67
C LEU A 298 -25.12 0.34 -14.59
N ARG A 299 -25.08 0.57 -15.91
CA ARG A 299 -25.15 -0.53 -16.88
C ARG A 299 -23.80 -1.21 -17.05
N LYS A 300 -23.83 -2.43 -17.58
CA LYS A 300 -22.62 -3.20 -17.84
C LYS A 300 -21.68 -2.44 -18.77
N GLY A 301 -20.42 -2.24 -18.34
CA GLY A 301 -19.39 -1.56 -19.13
C GLY A 301 -19.42 -0.03 -19.10
N GLU A 302 -20.45 0.59 -18.49
CA GLU A 302 -20.42 2.03 -18.18
C GLU A 302 -19.63 2.28 -16.90
N ASP A 303 -19.11 3.50 -16.73
CA ASP A 303 -18.27 3.83 -15.58
C ASP A 303 -18.79 4.97 -14.72
N VAL A 304 -18.41 4.89 -13.45
CA VAL A 304 -18.33 6.03 -12.54
C VAL A 304 -16.89 6.22 -12.13
N ARG A 305 -16.54 7.45 -11.77
CA ARG A 305 -15.20 7.78 -11.28
C ARG A 305 -15.31 8.27 -9.86
N ALA A 306 -14.60 7.64 -8.95
CA ALA A 306 -14.70 7.91 -7.53
C ALA A 306 -13.31 8.22 -6.95
N ARG A 307 -13.26 9.17 -6.01
CA ARG A 307 -12.07 9.43 -5.21
C ARG A 307 -12.45 9.89 -3.83
N ILE A 308 -11.54 9.72 -2.88
CA ILE A 308 -11.69 10.33 -1.58
C ILE A 308 -11.05 11.73 -1.63
N VAL A 309 -11.68 12.68 -0.96
CA VAL A 309 -11.21 14.06 -0.83
C VAL A 309 -11.21 14.46 0.63
N LEU A 310 -10.27 15.32 1.01
CA LEU A 310 -10.26 15.98 2.32
C LEU A 310 -10.83 17.38 2.15
N VAL A 311 -11.89 17.66 2.91
CA VAL A 311 -12.68 18.89 2.82
C VAL A 311 -12.51 19.73 4.07
N GLU A 312 -12.28 21.02 3.90
CA GLU A 312 -12.14 22.01 4.96
C GLU A 312 -13.49 22.58 5.39
N TYR A 313 -13.68 22.69 6.71
CA TYR A 313 -14.77 23.41 7.35
C TYR A 313 -14.20 24.47 8.30
N ALA A 314 -13.89 25.63 7.73
CA ALA A 314 -13.52 26.84 8.46
C ALA A 314 -14.41 28.02 8.05
N PRO A 315 -14.51 29.07 8.88
CA PRO A 315 -15.23 30.29 8.52
C PRO A 315 -14.82 30.80 7.13
N GLY A 316 -15.79 30.95 6.22
CA GLY A 316 -15.57 31.41 4.85
C GLY A 316 -14.95 30.40 3.87
N LYS A 317 -14.65 29.17 4.31
CA LYS A 317 -14.02 28.12 3.47
C LYS A 317 -14.76 26.76 3.53
N ALA A 318 -15.95 26.73 4.13
CA ALA A 318 -16.72 25.51 4.31
C ALA A 318 -16.96 24.78 2.98
N GLY A 319 -16.62 23.49 2.95
CA GLY A 319 -16.78 22.67 1.75
C GLY A 319 -15.65 22.80 0.74
N ARG A 320 -14.53 23.47 1.06
CA ARG A 320 -13.38 23.54 0.14
C ARG A 320 -12.59 22.24 0.14
N VAL A 321 -12.34 21.65 -1.03
CA VAL A 321 -11.40 20.53 -1.16
C VAL A 321 -9.98 21.04 -0.95
N VAL A 322 -9.28 20.50 0.05
CA VAL A 322 -7.88 20.86 0.37
C VAL A 322 -6.89 19.75 0.01
N TYR A 323 -7.40 18.53 -0.21
CA TYR A 323 -6.63 17.39 -0.69
C TYR A 323 -7.54 16.50 -1.53
N ALA A 324 -7.04 15.97 -2.64
CA ALA A 324 -7.74 14.98 -3.43
C ALA A 324 -6.79 13.81 -3.68
N PHE A 325 -7.24 12.62 -3.31
CA PHE A 325 -6.53 11.39 -3.62
C PHE A 325 -6.76 11.02 -5.09
N ASP A 326 -6.06 9.96 -5.53
CA ASP A 326 -6.19 9.44 -6.89
C ASP A 326 -7.64 9.09 -7.23
N GLN A 327 -8.00 9.27 -8.49
CA GLN A 327 -9.31 8.88 -8.98
C GLN A 327 -9.32 7.43 -9.44
N VAL A 328 -10.24 6.65 -8.89
CA VAL A 328 -10.50 5.26 -9.26
C VAL A 328 -11.66 5.23 -10.25
N GLN A 329 -11.54 4.40 -11.29
CA GLN A 329 -12.60 4.18 -12.26
C GLN A 329 -13.26 2.83 -11.97
N GLU A 330 -14.58 2.83 -11.85
CA GLU A 330 -15.38 1.64 -11.52
C GLU A 330 -16.38 1.36 -12.62
N PHE A 331 -16.43 0.11 -13.07
CA PHE A 331 -17.30 -0.31 -14.18
C PHE A 331 -18.51 -1.08 -13.69
N GLY A 332 -19.68 -0.71 -14.21
CA GLY A 332 -20.93 -1.41 -13.95
C GLY A 332 -20.86 -2.86 -14.42
N LYS A 333 -21.51 -3.74 -13.64
CA LYS A 333 -21.71 -5.16 -14.00
C LYS A 333 -23.11 -5.40 -14.53
N GLY A 334 -23.99 -4.38 -14.49
CA GLY A 334 -25.35 -4.43 -15.01
C GLY A 334 -26.31 -5.24 -14.13
N ARG A 335 -26.04 -5.33 -12.81
CA ARG A 335 -26.83 -6.15 -11.87
C ARG A 335 -27.95 -5.37 -11.17
N GLY A 336 -28.24 -4.14 -11.60
CA GLY A 336 -29.19 -3.23 -10.96
C GLY A 336 -28.67 -2.61 -9.66
N ARG A 337 -27.79 -3.30 -8.93
CA ARG A 337 -26.97 -2.80 -7.82
C ARG A 337 -25.55 -3.34 -7.97
N ASP A 338 -24.60 -2.43 -8.15
CA ASP A 338 -23.17 -2.73 -8.16
C ASP A 338 -22.53 -2.16 -6.90
N SER A 339 -21.83 -3.02 -6.15
CA SER A 339 -21.09 -2.63 -4.95
C SER A 339 -19.62 -2.46 -5.32
N PHE A 340 -19.07 -1.28 -5.04
CA PHE A 340 -17.71 -0.89 -5.37
C PHE A 340 -16.91 -0.59 -4.11
N LYS A 341 -15.61 -0.84 -4.18
CA LYS A 341 -14.67 -0.54 -3.10
C LYS A 341 -13.58 0.39 -3.60
N VAL A 342 -13.58 1.61 -3.06
CA VAL A 342 -12.56 2.62 -3.33
C VAL A 342 -11.58 2.58 -2.17
N THR A 343 -10.41 1.94 -2.39
CA THR A 343 -9.32 1.93 -1.41
C THR A 343 -8.26 2.94 -1.79
N GLN A 344 -7.91 3.83 -0.87
CA GLN A 344 -6.93 4.87 -1.11
C GLN A 344 -6.01 5.01 0.09
N ILE A 345 -4.71 4.98 -0.20
CA ILE A 345 -3.66 4.99 0.80
C ILE A 345 -2.70 6.10 0.44
N ASP A 346 -2.52 7.06 1.35
CA ASP A 346 -1.71 8.25 1.08
C ASP A 346 -1.27 8.99 2.35
N ARG A 347 -0.23 9.82 2.26
CA ARG A 347 0.27 10.70 3.33
C ARG A 347 -0.20 12.13 3.11
N CYS A 348 -1.40 12.46 3.58
CA CYS A 348 -1.93 13.81 3.44
C CYS A 348 -1.15 14.80 4.33
N GLY A 349 -0.47 15.78 3.73
CA GLY A 349 0.26 16.83 4.46
C GLY A 349 -0.59 17.98 5.01
N LYS A 350 -1.92 17.86 5.05
CA LYS A 350 -2.83 18.97 5.39
C LYS A 350 -3.16 18.99 6.89
N LYS A 351 -3.07 20.17 7.50
CA LYS A 351 -3.49 20.46 8.88
C LYS A 351 -4.91 21.03 8.89
N PRO A 352 -5.71 20.73 9.93
CA PRO A 352 -6.92 21.49 10.18
C PRO A 352 -6.61 22.99 10.33
N PRO A 353 -7.41 23.88 9.73
CA PRO A 353 -7.26 25.31 9.92
C PRO A 353 -7.61 25.70 11.36
N THR A 354 -7.04 26.82 11.84
CA THR A 354 -7.37 27.36 13.16
C THR A 354 -8.87 27.64 13.27
N GLY A 355 -9.53 27.06 14.27
CA GLY A 355 -10.97 27.21 14.47
C GLY A 355 -11.84 26.46 13.46
N GLY A 356 -11.30 25.48 12.73
CA GLY A 356 -12.05 24.64 11.80
C GLY A 356 -11.64 23.17 11.84
N SER A 357 -12.22 22.37 10.95
CA SER A 357 -12.00 20.92 10.86
C SER A 357 -11.71 20.45 9.43
N LEU A 358 -11.25 19.20 9.30
CA LEU A 358 -11.13 18.49 8.04
C LEU A 358 -12.04 17.25 8.07
N GLU A 359 -12.68 16.95 6.94
CA GLU A 359 -13.58 15.80 6.80
C GLU A 359 -13.24 15.03 5.50
N TYR A 360 -13.08 13.72 5.59
CA TYR A 360 -12.99 12.86 4.41
C TYR A 360 -14.37 12.68 3.77
N GLN A 361 -14.47 12.88 2.47
CA GLN A 361 -15.68 12.68 1.67
C GLN A 361 -15.37 11.87 0.42
N LEU A 362 -16.36 11.16 -0.10
CA LEU A 362 -16.27 10.49 -1.39
C LEU A 362 -16.80 11.45 -2.46
N GLU A 363 -15.95 11.79 -3.42
CA GLU A 363 -16.34 12.50 -4.62
C GLU A 363 -16.57 11.47 -5.73
N LEU A 364 -17.80 11.41 -6.25
CA LEU A 364 -18.20 10.52 -7.34
C LEU A 364 -18.65 11.35 -8.54
N THR A 365 -18.11 11.05 -9.71
CA THR A 365 -18.51 11.63 -11.00
C THR A 365 -19.16 10.55 -11.85
N ASN A 366 -20.38 10.81 -12.33
CA ASN A 366 -21.09 9.88 -13.19
C ASN A 366 -20.65 10.05 -14.65
N HIS A 367 -19.95 9.04 -15.18
CA HIS A 367 -19.50 9.01 -16.58
C HIS A 367 -20.39 8.19 -17.50
N SER A 368 -21.44 7.58 -16.97
CA SER A 368 -22.40 6.75 -17.73
C SER A 368 -23.36 7.58 -18.60
N SER A 369 -24.14 6.89 -19.43
CA SER A 369 -25.14 7.53 -20.30
C SER A 369 -26.45 7.88 -19.59
N THR A 370 -26.64 7.45 -18.33
CA THR A 370 -27.88 7.66 -17.57
C THR A 370 -27.62 8.22 -16.18
N THR A 371 -28.68 8.74 -15.55
CA THR A 371 -28.61 9.07 -14.12
C THR A 371 -28.44 7.79 -13.32
N VAL A 372 -27.44 7.76 -12.44
CA VAL A 372 -27.24 6.66 -11.47
C VAL A 372 -27.77 7.07 -10.11
N GLN A 373 -27.96 6.09 -9.22
CA GLN A 373 -28.27 6.38 -7.82
C GLN A 373 -27.18 5.81 -6.93
N VAL A 374 -26.74 6.57 -5.94
CA VAL A 374 -25.75 6.11 -4.96
C VAL A 374 -26.44 5.92 -3.62
N GLY A 375 -26.14 4.81 -2.95
CA GLY A 375 -26.65 4.51 -1.62
C GLY A 375 -25.65 3.68 -0.83
N HIS A 376 -25.95 3.49 0.47
CA HIS A 376 -25.20 2.66 1.40
C HIS A 376 -23.68 2.82 1.29
N ILE A 377 -23.17 3.84 1.98
CA ILE A 377 -21.76 4.19 2.00
C ILE A 377 -21.22 3.83 3.37
N THR A 378 -20.22 2.95 3.40
CA THR A 378 -19.49 2.61 4.61
C THR A 378 -18.01 2.84 4.38
N ALA A 379 -17.28 3.12 5.45
CA ALA A 379 -15.84 3.22 5.34
C ALA A 379 -15.11 2.66 6.54
N ARG A 380 -13.87 2.32 6.28
CA ARG A 380 -12.87 1.97 7.25
C ARG A 380 -11.66 2.86 7.05
N ALA A 381 -11.08 3.33 8.15
CA ALA A 381 -9.82 4.03 8.15
C ALA A 381 -8.80 3.27 8.99
N LEU A 382 -7.57 3.18 8.50
CA LEU A 382 -6.38 2.82 9.26
C LEU A 382 -5.40 3.98 9.20
N PHE A 383 -4.79 4.30 10.33
CA PHE A 383 -3.85 5.40 10.49
C PHE A 383 -2.53 4.86 11.00
N SER A 384 -1.42 5.22 10.36
CA SER A 384 -0.10 4.92 10.96
C SER A 384 0.07 5.69 12.27
N GLU A 385 0.79 5.14 13.26
CA GLU A 385 1.12 5.89 14.49
C GLU A 385 1.81 7.24 14.22
N GLU A 386 1.62 8.21 15.13
CA GLU A 386 2.34 9.50 15.08
C GLU A 386 3.86 9.21 15.22
N SER A 387 4.65 9.68 14.24
CA SER A 387 6.11 9.55 14.22
C SER A 387 6.79 10.50 15.19
#